data_AF-A0A0F7FTY9-F1
#
_entry.id   AF-A0A0F7FTY9-F1
#
_cell.length_a   1.000
_cell.length_b   1.000
_cell.length_c   1.000
_cell.angle_alpha   90.00
_cell.angle_beta   90.00
_cell.angle_gamma   90.00
#
_symmetry.space_group_name_H-M   'P 1'
#
loop_
_entity.id
_entity.type
_entity.pdbx_description
1 polymer ?
#
loop_
_entity_poly.entity_id
_entity_poly.type
_entity_poly.pdbx_seq_one_letter_code
_entity_poly.pdbx_strand_id
1 'polypeptide(L)'
;MGQSSDLSRIKLQQQFLGSLAREMVGTLKEPTKLWGLADTATKALTVDTGIGSIDKLNDIAQELGKVPVKDISFVTLPVVDNPDEPEDAKATVVLDSGKAEPLFRMLQEDLSLTDSGDEEKNGDKEDEEKAEPAPASEVRVDVYNGGNVIGAAQDTVNWLQNTHGVLLSTNASNADSQETTTLEYGPDQAGQAVTLADLMGLPKKALKEGSADAGDTPMVLTLGDDFQGVGIPIEVKAEKPADVDTITADDESICAS
;
A
#
# COMPACT_ATOMS: atom_id res chain seq x y z
N MET A 1 17.36 4.68 -23.26
CA MET A 1 16.27 4.71 -24.28
C MET A 1 15.70 3.28 -24.39
N GLY A 2 14.82 2.90 -23.47
CA GLY A 2 14.26 1.53 -23.40
C GLY A 2 12.89 1.49 -22.71
N GLN A 3 12.70 2.33 -21.68
CA GLN A 3 11.42 2.46 -20.97
C GLN A 3 10.25 2.86 -21.88
N SER A 4 10.48 3.70 -22.90
CA SER A 4 9.41 4.15 -23.80
C SER A 4 8.84 3.04 -24.69
N SER A 5 9.55 1.94 -24.94
CA SER A 5 9.09 0.89 -25.84
C SER A 5 8.24 -0.15 -25.11
N ASP A 6 8.71 -0.62 -23.94
CA ASP A 6 8.00 -1.61 -23.11
C ASP A 6 6.81 -1.02 -22.37
N LEU A 7 6.95 0.17 -21.76
CA LEU A 7 5.82 0.80 -21.07
C LEU A 7 4.69 1.19 -22.06
N SER A 8 5.05 1.56 -23.28
CA SER A 8 4.05 1.77 -24.35
C SER A 8 3.39 0.46 -24.78
N ARG A 9 4.10 -0.68 -24.76
CA ARG A 9 3.52 -2.01 -24.99
C ARG A 9 2.56 -2.42 -23.87
N ILE A 10 2.90 -2.14 -22.61
CA ILE A 10 2.03 -2.44 -21.46
C ILE A 10 0.71 -1.65 -21.57
N LYS A 11 0.77 -0.37 -21.98
CA LYS A 11 -0.44 0.42 -22.26
C LYS A 11 -1.32 -0.22 -23.35
N LEU A 12 -0.71 -0.69 -24.45
CA LEU A 12 -1.44 -1.42 -25.51
C LEU A 12 -2.03 -2.75 -25.02
N GLN A 13 -1.35 -3.45 -24.11
CA GLN A 13 -1.86 -4.69 -23.51
C GLN A 13 -3.07 -4.41 -22.61
N GLN A 14 -3.02 -3.36 -21.79
CA GLN A 14 -4.13 -2.95 -20.93
C GLN A 14 -5.34 -2.52 -21.77
N GLN A 15 -5.13 -1.79 -22.87
CA GLN A 15 -6.19 -1.46 -23.84
C GLN A 15 -6.83 -2.70 -24.44
N PHE A 16 -6.01 -3.67 -24.89
CA PHE A 16 -6.51 -4.92 -25.44
C PHE A 16 -7.33 -5.69 -24.41
N LEU A 17 -6.85 -5.80 -23.16
CA LEU A 17 -7.57 -6.45 -22.07
C LEU A 17 -8.87 -5.73 -21.69
N GLY A 18 -8.88 -4.39 -21.70
CA GLY A 18 -10.10 -3.60 -21.49
C GLY A 18 -11.12 -3.80 -22.61
N SER A 19 -10.68 -3.82 -23.87
CA SER A 19 -11.53 -4.13 -25.03
C SER A 19 -12.10 -5.56 -24.97
N LEU A 20 -11.28 -6.52 -24.53
CA LEU A 20 -11.69 -7.92 -24.34
C LEU A 20 -12.71 -8.04 -23.20
N ALA A 21 -12.53 -7.33 -22.08
CA ALA A 21 -13.48 -7.31 -20.97
C ALA A 21 -14.84 -6.74 -21.42
N ARG A 22 -14.85 -5.63 -22.18
CA ARG A 22 -16.06 -5.05 -22.77
C ARG A 22 -16.78 -6.02 -23.71
N GLU A 23 -16.03 -6.65 -24.62
CA GLU A 23 -16.58 -7.62 -25.57
C GLU A 23 -17.11 -8.88 -24.85
N MET A 24 -16.44 -9.32 -23.78
CA MET A 24 -16.87 -10.46 -22.96
C MET A 24 -18.19 -10.15 -22.24
N VAL A 25 -18.33 -8.98 -21.60
CA VAL A 25 -19.59 -8.54 -20.98
C VAL A 25 -20.72 -8.36 -22.02
N GLY A 26 -20.39 -7.91 -23.23
CA GLY A 26 -21.34 -7.86 -24.36
C GLY A 26 -21.79 -9.26 -24.81
N THR A 27 -20.85 -10.19 -24.92
CA THR A 27 -21.08 -11.57 -25.34
C THR A 27 -21.82 -12.40 -24.29
N LEU A 28 -21.65 -12.08 -23.00
CA LEU A 28 -22.37 -12.70 -21.88
C LEU A 28 -23.90 -12.54 -21.94
N LYS A 29 -24.39 -11.58 -22.72
CA LYS A 29 -25.82 -11.38 -23.01
C LYS A 29 -26.35 -12.32 -24.11
N GLU A 30 -25.47 -13.07 -24.79
CA GLU A 30 -25.79 -13.97 -25.90
C GLU A 30 -25.27 -15.40 -25.68
N PRO A 31 -26.10 -16.32 -25.15
CA PRO A 31 -25.69 -17.67 -24.72
C PRO A 31 -24.99 -18.53 -25.78
N THR A 32 -25.37 -18.38 -27.06
CA THR A 32 -24.79 -19.16 -28.17
C THR A 32 -23.38 -18.69 -28.55
N LYS A 33 -23.07 -17.41 -28.39
CA LYS A 33 -21.72 -16.87 -28.67
C LYS A 33 -20.73 -17.22 -27.56
N LEU A 34 -21.19 -17.32 -26.31
CA LEU A 34 -20.38 -17.74 -25.15
C LEU A 34 -19.77 -19.13 -25.31
N TRP A 35 -20.56 -20.11 -25.76
CA TRP A 35 -20.08 -21.48 -25.97
C TRP A 35 -18.97 -21.55 -27.04
N GLY A 36 -19.10 -20.80 -28.13
CA GLY A 36 -18.07 -20.74 -29.18
C GLY A 36 -16.78 -20.07 -28.72
N LEU A 37 -16.89 -19.04 -27.87
CA LEU A 37 -15.75 -18.36 -27.27
C LEU A 37 -15.02 -19.26 -26.27
N ALA A 38 -15.75 -19.96 -25.39
CA ALA A 38 -15.18 -20.87 -24.39
C ALA A 38 -14.44 -22.07 -25.03
N ASP A 39 -14.99 -22.67 -26.10
CA ASP A 39 -14.34 -23.76 -26.84
C ASP A 39 -13.07 -23.29 -27.57
N THR A 40 -13.05 -22.05 -28.06
CA THR A 40 -11.86 -21.47 -28.70
C THR A 40 -10.79 -21.10 -27.66
N ALA A 41 -11.19 -20.51 -26.53
CA ALA A 41 -10.29 -20.14 -25.44
C ALA A 41 -9.60 -21.35 -24.80
N THR A 42 -10.35 -22.44 -24.57
CA THR A 42 -9.79 -23.70 -24.05
C THR A 42 -8.80 -24.39 -25.00
N LYS A 43 -8.90 -24.14 -26.31
CA LYS A 43 -7.94 -24.62 -27.32
C LYS A 43 -6.71 -23.72 -27.47
N ALA A 44 -6.84 -22.44 -27.12
CA ALA A 44 -5.79 -21.43 -27.28
C ALA A 44 -4.95 -21.20 -26.02
N LEU A 45 -5.48 -21.54 -24.83
CA LEU A 45 -4.82 -21.35 -23.54
C LEU A 45 -4.36 -22.68 -22.94
N THR A 46 -3.11 -22.73 -22.48
CA THR A 46 -2.65 -23.83 -21.62
C THR A 46 -3.09 -23.51 -20.20
N VAL A 47 -4.16 -24.16 -19.72
CA VAL A 47 -4.72 -23.92 -18.39
C VAL A 47 -4.22 -24.99 -17.41
N ASP A 48 -3.90 -24.60 -16.18
CA ASP A 48 -3.55 -25.53 -15.12
C ASP A 48 -4.74 -26.47 -14.83
N THR A 49 -4.44 -27.74 -14.54
CA THR A 49 -5.41 -28.81 -14.29
C THR A 49 -6.46 -28.48 -13.21
N GLY A 50 -6.16 -27.54 -12.30
CA GLY A 50 -7.10 -27.04 -11.29
C GLY A 50 -8.26 -26.19 -11.84
N ILE A 51 -8.07 -25.52 -12.98
CA ILE A 51 -9.07 -24.67 -13.68
C ILE A 51 -9.56 -25.35 -14.98
N GLY A 52 -8.95 -26.47 -15.37
CA GLY A 52 -9.11 -27.11 -16.68
C GLY A 52 -10.47 -27.75 -17.02
N SER A 53 -11.53 -27.56 -16.23
CA SER A 53 -12.88 -27.95 -16.65
C SER A 53 -13.62 -26.77 -17.27
N ILE A 54 -14.31 -27.02 -18.39
CA ILE A 54 -15.13 -26.03 -19.09
C ILE A 54 -16.13 -25.35 -18.13
N ASP A 55 -16.66 -26.11 -17.16
CA ASP A 55 -17.58 -25.60 -16.14
C ASP A 55 -16.94 -24.52 -15.25
N LYS A 56 -15.68 -24.70 -14.81
CA LYS A 56 -14.98 -23.70 -13.98
C LYS A 56 -14.65 -22.43 -14.75
N LEU A 57 -14.31 -22.56 -16.03
CA LEU A 57 -14.10 -21.40 -16.91
C LEU A 57 -15.41 -20.63 -17.14
N ASN A 58 -16.53 -21.34 -17.25
CA ASN A 58 -17.85 -20.74 -17.33
C ASN A 58 -18.24 -20.04 -16.01
N ASP A 59 -17.92 -20.62 -14.85
CA ASP A 59 -18.15 -19.98 -13.55
C ASP A 59 -17.33 -18.70 -13.39
N ILE A 60 -16.04 -18.71 -13.74
CA ILE A 60 -15.18 -17.52 -13.75
C ILE A 60 -15.72 -16.46 -14.72
N ALA A 61 -16.16 -16.85 -15.92
CA ALA A 61 -16.74 -15.91 -16.88
C ALA A 61 -18.05 -15.29 -16.37
N GLN A 62 -18.89 -16.07 -15.67
CA GLN A 62 -20.11 -15.55 -15.04
C GLN A 62 -19.81 -14.62 -13.87
N GLU A 63 -18.77 -14.90 -13.07
CA GLU A 63 -18.33 -14.02 -11.99
C GLU A 63 -17.76 -12.71 -12.53
N LEU A 64 -16.85 -12.77 -13.51
CA LEU A 64 -16.33 -11.58 -14.21
C LEU A 64 -17.46 -10.80 -14.90
N GLY A 65 -18.46 -11.49 -15.43
CA GLY A 65 -19.64 -10.89 -16.04
C GLY A 65 -20.52 -10.08 -15.09
N LYS A 66 -20.43 -10.32 -13.78
CA LYS A 66 -21.15 -9.56 -12.75
C LYS A 66 -20.40 -8.28 -12.37
N VAL A 67 -19.10 -8.19 -12.65
CA VAL A 67 -18.28 -7.01 -12.35
C VAL A 67 -18.56 -5.94 -13.40
N PRO A 68 -19.04 -4.74 -13.01
CA PRO A 68 -19.17 -3.63 -13.95
C PRO A 68 -17.80 -3.30 -14.54
N VAL A 69 -17.73 -3.11 -15.85
CA VAL A 69 -16.47 -2.82 -16.56
C VAL A 69 -15.73 -1.61 -15.96
N LYS A 70 -16.47 -0.60 -15.48
CA LYS A 70 -15.91 0.58 -14.78
C LYS A 70 -15.14 0.27 -13.49
N ASP A 71 -15.41 -0.89 -12.88
CA ASP A 71 -14.77 -1.32 -11.63
C ASP A 71 -13.59 -2.28 -11.90
N ILE A 72 -13.32 -2.62 -13.17
CA ILE A 72 -12.14 -3.38 -13.58
C ILE A 72 -10.97 -2.41 -13.80
N SER A 73 -10.00 -2.48 -12.91
CA SER A 73 -8.83 -1.60 -12.89
C SER A 73 -7.57 -2.33 -13.33
N PHE A 74 -6.75 -1.68 -14.15
CA PHE A 74 -5.43 -2.13 -14.53
C PHE A 74 -4.38 -1.19 -13.95
N VAL A 75 -3.41 -1.77 -13.25
CA VAL A 75 -2.25 -1.06 -12.70
C VAL A 75 -0.97 -1.74 -13.14
N THR A 76 0.06 -0.95 -13.41
CA THR A 76 1.41 -1.47 -13.66
C THR A 76 2.20 -1.38 -12.38
N LEU A 77 2.84 -2.47 -11.96
CA LEU A 77 3.72 -2.44 -10.79
C LEU A 77 4.84 -1.40 -10.99
N PRO A 78 5.02 -0.46 -10.05
CA PRO A 78 6.07 0.55 -10.13
C PRO A 78 7.46 -0.09 -10.11
N VAL A 79 8.31 0.31 -11.06
CA VAL A 79 9.67 -0.20 -11.20
C VAL A 79 10.65 0.94 -11.48
N VAL A 80 11.91 0.73 -11.11
CA VAL A 80 13.06 1.57 -11.47
C VAL A 80 14.10 0.76 -12.24
N ASP A 81 14.95 1.42 -13.03
CA ASP A 81 16.09 0.76 -13.67
C ASP A 81 16.99 0.15 -12.60
N ASN A 82 17.49 -1.06 -12.84
CA ASN A 82 18.28 -1.79 -11.85
C ASN A 82 19.55 -0.98 -11.48
N PRO A 83 19.72 -0.57 -10.20
CA PRO A 83 20.88 0.21 -9.78
C PRO A 83 22.19 -0.59 -9.83
N ASP A 84 22.13 -1.92 -9.80
CA ASP A 84 23.30 -2.81 -9.83
C ASP A 84 23.92 -2.96 -11.22
N GLU A 85 23.27 -2.43 -12.26
CA GLU A 85 23.77 -2.46 -13.64
C GLU A 85 24.48 -1.15 -14.02
N PRO A 86 25.50 -1.19 -14.91
CA PRO A 86 26.14 0.02 -15.43
C PRO A 86 25.13 0.96 -16.10
N GLU A 87 25.31 2.28 -15.94
CA GLU A 87 24.45 3.32 -16.53
C GLU A 87 24.32 3.21 -18.06
N ASP A 88 25.34 2.70 -18.74
CA ASP A 88 25.37 2.50 -20.18
C ASP A 88 24.83 1.12 -20.62
N ALA A 89 24.45 0.26 -19.68
CA ALA A 89 24.02 -1.12 -19.93
C ALA A 89 22.83 -1.57 -19.06
N LYS A 90 21.89 -0.66 -18.76
CA LYS A 90 20.62 -1.01 -18.09
C LYS A 90 19.79 -1.95 -18.97
N ALA A 91 19.52 -3.15 -18.48
CA ALA A 91 18.77 -4.21 -19.13
C ALA A 91 17.64 -4.77 -18.26
N THR A 92 17.71 -4.58 -16.94
CA THR A 92 16.71 -5.07 -15.99
C THR A 92 16.09 -3.96 -15.16
N VAL A 93 14.93 -4.25 -14.58
CA VAL A 93 14.20 -3.34 -13.67
C VAL A 93 13.99 -4.04 -12.33
N VAL A 94 13.97 -3.25 -11.27
CA VAL A 94 13.63 -3.68 -9.90
C VAL A 94 12.39 -2.93 -9.43
N LEU A 95 11.67 -3.49 -8.45
CA LEU A 95 10.51 -2.83 -7.88
C LEU A 95 10.91 -1.50 -7.24
N ASP A 96 10.10 -0.47 -7.47
CA ASP A 96 10.13 0.74 -6.67
C ASP A 96 9.40 0.44 -5.36
N SER A 97 10.09 -0.09 -4.35
CA SER A 97 9.46 -0.57 -3.11
C SER A 97 8.58 0.49 -2.44
N GLY A 98 9.00 1.77 -2.47
CA GLY A 98 8.23 2.87 -1.88
C GLY A 98 6.86 3.09 -2.54
N LYS A 99 6.68 2.67 -3.79
CA LYS A 99 5.39 2.73 -4.51
C LYS A 99 4.72 1.37 -4.65
N ALA A 100 5.48 0.28 -4.72
CA ALA A 100 4.96 -1.06 -4.89
C ALA A 100 4.36 -1.63 -3.59
N GLU A 101 4.96 -1.35 -2.43
CA GLU A 101 4.47 -1.85 -1.14
C GLU A 101 3.05 -1.35 -0.80
N PRO A 102 2.71 -0.05 -0.97
CA PRO A 102 1.33 0.41 -0.79
C PRO A 102 0.33 -0.32 -1.70
N LEU A 103 0.69 -0.57 -2.97
CA LEU A 103 -0.18 -1.31 -3.90
C LEU A 103 -0.37 -2.77 -3.47
N PHE A 104 0.68 -3.44 -2.98
CA PHE A 104 0.56 -4.79 -2.44
C PHE A 104 -0.30 -4.81 -1.18
N ARG A 105 -0.23 -3.80 -0.32
CA ARG A 105 -1.10 -3.66 0.85
C ARG A 105 -2.55 -3.45 0.44
N MET A 106 -2.83 -2.58 -0.54
CA MET A 106 -4.18 -2.43 -1.11
C MET A 106 -4.72 -3.76 -1.63
N LEU A 107 -3.90 -4.54 -2.35
CA LEU A 107 -4.31 -5.85 -2.86
C LEU A 107 -4.56 -6.88 -1.74
N GLN A 108 -3.75 -6.87 -0.68
CA GLN A 108 -3.92 -7.76 0.47
C GLN A 108 -5.15 -7.40 1.32
N GLU A 109 -5.49 -6.12 1.37
CA GLU A 109 -6.62 -5.57 2.13
C GLU A 109 -7.90 -5.43 1.28
N ASP A 110 -7.88 -5.90 0.03
CA ASP A 110 -8.99 -5.85 -0.94
C ASP A 110 -9.53 -4.43 -1.17
N LEU A 111 -8.63 -3.44 -1.26
CA LEU A 111 -8.97 -2.04 -1.49
C LEU A 111 -8.98 -1.68 -2.98
N SER A 112 -9.99 -0.89 -3.36
CA SER A 112 -10.19 -0.40 -4.73
C SER A 112 -9.07 0.55 -5.19
N LEU A 113 -8.64 0.42 -6.44
CA LEU A 113 -7.63 1.29 -7.08
C LEU A 113 -8.24 2.50 -7.80
N THR A 114 -9.57 2.54 -7.95
CA THR A 114 -10.32 3.58 -8.67
C THR A 114 -10.90 4.63 -7.76
N ASP A 115 -11.22 4.27 -6.52
CA ASP A 115 -11.61 5.27 -5.54
C ASP A 115 -10.35 5.92 -4.99
N SER A 116 -10.24 7.22 -5.25
CA SER A 116 -9.20 8.06 -4.66
C SER A 116 -9.50 8.22 -3.17
N GLY A 117 -9.28 7.18 -2.37
CA GLY A 117 -9.24 7.22 -0.90
C GLY A 117 -10.46 7.75 -0.12
N ASP A 118 -11.52 8.23 -0.78
CA ASP A 118 -12.55 9.03 -0.12
C ASP A 118 -13.90 8.32 0.07
N GLU A 119 -14.15 7.17 -0.58
CA GLU A 119 -15.40 6.44 -0.34
C GLU A 119 -15.16 4.98 0.08
N GLU A 120 -15.80 4.64 1.21
CA GLU A 120 -15.97 3.33 1.84
C GLU A 120 -14.82 2.78 2.72
N LYS A 121 -14.46 3.56 3.74
CA LYS A 121 -14.27 2.98 5.08
C LYS A 121 -15.61 2.42 5.58
N ASN A 122 -15.92 1.18 5.25
CA ASN A 122 -17.00 0.43 5.88
C ASN A 122 -16.40 -0.73 6.69
N GLY A 123 -16.08 -0.43 7.95
CA GLY A 123 -15.53 -1.38 8.93
C GLY A 123 -14.90 -0.63 10.10
N ASP A 124 -15.70 -0.40 11.14
CA ASP A 124 -15.38 0.28 12.41
C ASP A 124 -14.83 1.72 12.31
N LYS A 125 -15.76 2.65 12.07
CA LYS A 125 -15.72 3.93 12.77
C LYS A 125 -16.32 3.74 14.17
N GLU A 126 -15.51 3.26 15.09
CA GLU A 126 -15.57 3.88 16.42
C GLU A 126 -15.07 5.31 16.19
N ASP A 127 -16.01 6.26 16.16
CA ASP A 127 -15.74 7.69 16.35
C ASP A 127 -15.19 7.87 17.78
N GLU A 128 -13.95 7.42 18.00
CA GLU A 128 -13.11 8.01 19.01
C GLU A 128 -12.74 9.40 18.50
N GLU A 129 -13.12 10.40 19.28
CA GLU A 129 -12.83 11.81 19.05
C GLU A 129 -11.32 11.97 18.82
N LYS A 130 -10.90 12.01 17.55
CA LYS A 130 -9.49 12.03 17.17
C LYS A 130 -8.86 13.28 17.77
N ALA A 131 -7.98 13.10 18.75
CA ALA A 131 -7.27 14.21 19.39
C ALA A 131 -6.57 15.08 18.33
N GLU A 132 -6.67 16.40 18.51
CA GLU A 132 -6.02 17.36 17.61
C GLU A 132 -4.49 17.21 17.74
N PRO A 133 -3.74 17.14 16.63
CA PRO A 133 -2.28 16.94 16.68
C PRO A 133 -1.58 18.11 17.36
N ALA A 134 -0.71 17.80 18.31
CA ALA A 134 0.12 18.80 18.99
C ALA A 134 1.28 19.24 18.08
N PRO A 135 1.76 20.48 18.18
CA PRO A 135 2.92 20.93 17.40
C PRO A 135 4.16 20.08 17.76
N ALA A 136 4.98 19.76 16.75
CA ALA A 136 6.15 18.90 16.92
C ALA A 136 7.10 19.38 18.04
N SER A 137 7.22 20.70 18.24
CA SER A 137 8.04 21.27 19.32
C SER A 137 7.58 20.93 20.73
N GLU A 138 6.32 20.52 20.91
CA GLU A 138 5.75 20.12 22.21
C GLU A 138 5.80 18.61 22.45
N VAL A 139 6.12 17.81 21.42
CA VAL A 139 6.17 16.35 21.51
C VAL A 139 7.35 15.92 22.37
N ARG A 140 7.05 15.36 23.54
CA ARG A 140 8.02 14.78 24.48
C ARG A 140 8.06 13.28 24.34
N VAL A 141 9.21 12.71 24.00
CA VAL A 141 9.33 11.26 23.80
C VAL A 141 10.70 10.72 24.20
N ASP A 142 10.70 9.65 24.98
CA ASP A 142 11.86 8.83 25.27
C ASP A 142 11.87 7.64 24.31
N VAL A 143 12.93 7.55 23.51
CA VAL A 143 13.10 6.52 22.49
C VAL A 143 13.97 5.39 23.01
N TYR A 144 13.44 4.18 22.99
CA TYR A 144 14.13 2.95 23.34
C TYR A 144 14.35 2.06 22.11
N ASN A 145 15.46 1.33 22.11
CA ASN A 145 15.75 0.31 21.10
C ASN A 145 15.49 -1.10 21.64
N GLY A 146 14.35 -1.70 21.25
CA GLY A 146 14.01 -3.09 21.52
C GLY A 146 14.15 -3.99 20.28
N GLY A 147 14.66 -3.46 19.17
CA GLY A 147 14.78 -4.18 17.90
C GLY A 147 16.22 -4.53 17.53
N ASN A 148 16.36 -5.18 16.37
CA ASN A 148 17.65 -5.64 15.86
C ASN A 148 18.51 -4.54 15.19
N VAL A 149 17.96 -3.34 14.96
CA VAL A 149 18.68 -2.23 14.32
C VAL A 149 19.60 -1.54 15.33
N ILE A 150 20.91 -1.70 15.16
CA ILE A 150 21.91 -1.09 16.04
C ILE A 150 21.87 0.43 15.89
N GLY A 151 21.74 1.15 17.00
CA GLY A 151 21.73 2.61 17.02
C GLY A 151 20.37 3.25 16.72
N ALA A 152 19.32 2.45 16.48
CA ALA A 152 17.99 2.91 16.06
C ALA A 152 17.42 4.06 16.91
N ALA A 153 17.55 3.97 18.24
CA ALA A 153 17.06 5.02 19.12
C ALA A 153 17.77 6.37 18.90
N GLN A 154 19.10 6.36 18.72
CA GLN A 154 19.85 7.59 18.46
C GLN A 154 19.54 8.17 17.09
N ASP A 155 19.45 7.32 16.07
CA ASP A 155 19.13 7.75 14.72
C ASP A 155 17.73 8.35 14.66
N THR A 156 16.76 7.74 15.36
CA THR A 156 15.39 8.22 15.48
C THR A 156 15.34 9.58 16.16
N VAL A 157 16.06 9.77 17.27
CA VAL A 157 16.14 11.07 17.95
C VAL A 157 16.76 12.13 17.03
N ASN A 158 17.86 11.80 16.34
CA ASN A 158 18.49 12.72 15.39
C ASN A 158 17.53 13.13 14.27
N TRP A 159 16.77 12.18 13.74
CA TRP A 159 15.80 12.43 12.68
C TRP A 159 14.60 13.25 13.18
N LEU A 160 14.05 12.91 14.35
CA LEU A 160 12.97 13.64 15.00
C LEU A 160 13.34 15.10 15.27
N GLN A 161 14.53 15.35 15.80
CA GLN A 161 14.99 16.71 16.12
C GLN A 161 15.35 17.52 14.87
N ASN A 162 16.16 16.97 13.98
CA ASN A 162 16.76 17.73 12.88
C ASN A 162 15.84 17.85 11.65
N THR A 163 14.95 16.89 11.44
CA THR A 163 14.04 16.88 10.28
C THR A 163 12.65 17.36 10.63
N HIS A 164 12.14 17.00 11.81
CA HIS A 164 10.73 17.21 12.19
C HIS A 164 10.52 18.20 13.33
N GLY A 165 11.59 18.72 13.95
CA GLY A 165 11.48 19.73 15.01
C GLY A 165 10.92 19.19 16.33
N VAL A 166 10.98 17.87 16.55
CA VAL A 166 10.61 17.22 17.82
C VAL A 166 11.78 17.33 18.80
N LEU A 167 11.98 18.56 19.31
CA LEU A 167 13.16 18.95 20.09
C LEU A 167 13.21 18.29 21.48
N LEU A 168 12.08 17.81 21.99
CA LEU A 168 11.97 17.17 23.31
C LEU A 168 12.01 15.64 23.22
N SER A 169 12.67 15.11 22.18
CA SER A 169 12.97 13.69 22.06
C SER A 169 14.31 13.34 22.71
N THR A 170 14.38 12.21 23.40
CA THR A 170 15.59 11.73 24.10
C THR A 170 15.88 10.29 23.73
N ASN A 171 17.16 9.94 23.62
CA ASN A 171 17.58 8.54 23.52
C ASN A 171 17.67 7.98 24.94
N ALA A 172 16.76 7.08 25.30
CA ALA A 172 16.66 6.59 26.66
C ALA A 172 17.60 5.42 26.93
N SER A 173 17.51 4.32 26.16
CA SER A 173 18.48 3.21 26.12
C SER A 173 18.03 2.08 25.19
N ASN A 174 18.63 0.89 25.31
CA ASN A 174 18.01 -0.35 24.85
C ASN A 174 16.87 -0.78 25.79
N ALA A 175 15.88 -1.46 25.23
CA ALA A 175 14.80 -2.13 25.95
C ALA A 175 14.91 -3.67 25.79
N ASP A 176 14.00 -4.40 26.44
CA ASP A 176 13.79 -5.81 26.13
C ASP A 176 13.39 -5.98 24.66
N SER A 177 13.79 -7.12 24.07
CA SER A 177 13.53 -7.38 22.66
C SER A 177 12.02 -7.51 22.39
N GLN A 178 11.54 -6.81 21.36
CA GLN A 178 10.15 -6.90 20.93
C GLN A 178 10.01 -6.89 19.41
N GLU A 179 9.05 -7.66 18.91
CA GLU A 179 8.81 -7.83 17.47
C GLU A 179 8.24 -6.57 16.82
N THR A 180 7.44 -5.79 17.55
CA THR A 180 6.68 -4.66 17.01
C THR A 180 6.96 -3.37 17.75
N THR A 181 7.01 -2.26 17.02
CA THR A 181 7.17 -0.92 17.57
C THR A 181 5.92 -0.49 18.32
N THR A 182 6.09 0.09 19.51
CA THR A 182 5.00 0.52 20.39
C THR A 182 5.22 1.96 20.88
N LEU A 183 4.13 2.69 21.08
CA LEU A 183 4.12 4.02 21.67
C LEU A 183 3.16 4.04 22.85
N GLU A 184 3.71 4.19 24.06
CA GLU A 184 2.97 4.32 25.31
C GLU A 184 2.84 5.80 25.70
N TYR A 185 1.63 6.24 26.03
CA TYR A 185 1.33 7.65 26.34
C TYR A 185 0.16 7.78 27.33
N GLY A 186 0.09 8.90 28.06
CA GLY A 186 -1.05 9.24 28.91
C GLY A 186 -2.17 9.96 28.13
N PRO A 187 -3.42 9.98 28.61
CA PRO A 187 -4.54 10.64 27.92
C PRO A 187 -4.28 12.13 27.58
N ASP A 188 -3.58 12.85 28.47
CA ASP A 188 -3.14 14.24 28.27
C ASP A 188 -2.10 14.44 27.17
N GLN A 189 -1.53 13.35 26.64
CA GLN A 189 -0.54 13.33 25.57
C GLN A 189 -1.12 12.89 24.22
N ALA A 190 -2.43 12.64 24.12
CA ALA A 190 -3.05 12.09 22.91
C ALA A 190 -2.71 12.91 21.64
N GLY A 191 -2.70 14.25 21.73
CA GLY A 191 -2.30 15.11 20.61
C GLY A 191 -0.83 14.95 20.20
N GLN A 192 0.08 14.71 21.16
CA GLN A 192 1.50 14.44 20.87
C GLN A 192 1.68 13.06 20.24
N ALA A 193 0.91 12.06 20.72
CA ALA A 193 0.93 10.71 20.20
C ALA A 193 0.44 10.65 18.74
N VAL A 194 -0.59 11.43 18.38
CA VAL A 194 -1.05 11.58 17.00
C VAL A 194 0.07 12.13 16.11
N THR A 195 0.74 13.20 16.54
CA THR A 195 1.84 13.79 15.76
C THR A 195 2.98 12.79 15.55
N LEU A 196 3.38 12.07 16.60
CA LEU A 196 4.46 11.07 16.49
C LEU A 196 4.05 9.87 15.61
N ALA A 197 2.79 9.42 15.74
CA ALA A 197 2.24 8.35 14.91
C ALA A 197 2.22 8.73 13.43
N ASP A 198 1.84 9.97 13.10
CA ASP A 198 1.82 10.45 11.71
C ASP A 198 3.24 10.56 11.14
N LEU A 199 4.22 11.04 11.93
CA LEU A 199 5.61 11.15 11.50
C LEU A 199 6.23 9.78 11.20
N MET A 200 6.01 8.81 12.09
CA MET A 200 6.64 7.49 12.00
C MET A 200 5.79 6.44 11.27
N GLY A 201 4.59 6.81 10.81
CA GLY A 201 3.64 5.86 10.23
C GLY A 201 3.27 4.73 11.19
N LEU A 202 3.03 5.06 12.47
CA LEU A 202 2.65 4.07 13.47
C LEU A 202 1.22 3.57 13.22
N PRO A 203 0.99 2.26 13.28
CA PRO A 203 -0.35 1.71 13.17
C PRO A 203 -1.15 1.99 14.46
N LYS A 204 -2.49 2.08 14.39
CA LYS A 204 -3.32 2.29 15.59
C LYS A 204 -3.04 1.27 16.70
N LYS A 205 -2.77 0.01 16.33
CA LYS A 205 -2.43 -1.07 17.28
C LYS A 205 -1.13 -0.83 18.07
N ALA A 206 -0.22 0.01 17.57
CA ALA A 206 1.02 0.37 18.25
C ALA A 206 0.82 1.42 19.34
N LEU A 207 -0.27 2.21 19.27
CA LEU A 207 -0.64 3.21 20.25
C LEU A 207 -1.21 2.54 21.50
N LYS A 208 -0.59 2.78 22.65
CA LYS A 208 -0.96 2.22 23.95
C LYS A 208 -1.26 3.36 24.92
N GLU A 209 -2.53 3.77 24.97
CA GLU A 209 -2.98 4.77 25.92
C GLU A 209 -3.09 4.19 27.33
N GLY A 210 -2.46 4.87 28.29
CA GLY A 210 -2.60 4.58 29.72
C GLY A 210 -3.91 5.09 30.30
N SER A 211 -4.23 4.66 31.53
CA SER A 211 -5.47 5.05 32.21
C SER A 211 -5.38 6.34 33.04
N ALA A 212 -4.20 6.95 33.12
CA ALA A 212 -3.93 8.14 33.92
C ALA A 212 -3.03 9.11 33.15
N ASP A 213 -3.22 10.41 33.40
CA ASP A 213 -2.42 11.47 32.81
C ASP A 213 -0.92 11.30 33.15
N ALA A 214 -0.07 11.51 32.16
CA ALA A 214 1.37 11.38 32.27
C ALA A 214 2.04 12.66 32.82
N GLY A 215 1.36 13.81 32.68
CA GLY A 215 1.87 15.11 33.10
C GLY A 215 3.16 15.48 32.37
N ASP A 216 4.22 15.75 33.13
CA ASP A 216 5.53 16.13 32.57
C ASP A 216 6.36 14.93 32.09
N THR A 217 5.92 13.69 32.36
CA THR A 217 6.61 12.47 31.91
C THR A 217 6.56 12.38 30.39
N PRO A 218 7.67 12.09 29.67
CA PRO A 218 7.63 11.90 28.21
C PRO A 218 6.86 10.62 27.83
N MET A 219 6.34 10.59 26.60
CA MET A 219 5.84 9.34 26.01
C MET A 219 6.98 8.34 25.85
N VAL A 220 6.68 7.05 25.83
CA VAL A 220 7.69 6.00 25.66
C VAL A 220 7.51 5.34 24.29
N LEU A 221 8.47 5.57 23.40
CA LEU A 221 8.54 4.92 22.09
C LEU A 221 9.55 3.78 22.16
N THR A 222 9.12 2.55 21.98
CA THR A 222 10.02 1.39 21.90
C THR A 222 10.02 0.85 20.48
N LEU A 223 11.17 0.96 19.82
CA LEU A 223 11.37 0.47 18.46
C LEU A 223 11.52 -1.06 18.49
N GLY A 224 10.71 -1.77 17.71
CA GLY A 224 10.76 -3.23 17.59
C GLY A 224 11.52 -3.70 16.33
N ASP A 225 11.45 -4.99 16.05
CA ASP A 225 12.06 -5.61 14.86
C ASP A 225 11.41 -5.19 13.53
N ASP A 226 10.19 -4.65 13.59
CA ASP A 226 9.50 -4.01 12.46
C ASP A 226 10.08 -2.64 12.08
N PHE A 227 10.93 -2.03 12.90
CA PHE A 227 11.61 -0.78 12.56
C PHE A 227 12.75 -1.04 11.56
N GLN A 228 12.60 -0.49 10.34
CA GLN A 228 13.57 -0.66 9.26
C GLN A 228 14.54 0.51 9.10
N GLY A 229 14.30 1.62 9.80
CA GLY A 229 15.11 2.83 9.71
C GLY A 229 14.27 4.10 9.77
N VAL A 230 14.94 5.23 9.99
CA VAL A 230 14.26 6.53 10.05
C VAL A 230 13.68 6.94 8.71
N GLY A 231 12.52 7.57 8.72
CA GLY A 231 11.81 7.99 7.50
C GLY A 231 11.12 6.85 6.73
N ILE A 232 11.24 5.61 7.19
CA ILE A 232 10.46 4.48 6.69
C ILE A 232 9.27 4.29 7.64
N PRO A 233 8.01 4.40 7.16
CA PRO A 233 6.83 4.14 7.97
C PRO A 233 6.87 2.75 8.59
N ILE A 234 6.50 2.62 9.88
CA ILE A 234 6.35 1.30 10.54
C ILE A 234 5.27 0.46 9.86
N GLU A 235 4.12 1.07 9.56
CA GLU A 235 3.11 0.46 8.71
C GLU A 235 2.96 1.27 7.42
N VAL A 236 3.23 0.61 6.29
CA VAL A 236 2.89 1.13 4.97
C VAL A 236 1.36 1.13 4.84
N LYS A 237 0.78 2.32 4.69
CA LYS A 237 -0.66 2.46 4.47
C LYS A 237 -1.04 1.83 3.13
N ALA A 238 -2.18 1.15 3.12
CA ALA A 238 -2.81 0.64 1.91
C ALA A 238 -3.49 1.79 1.13
N GLU A 239 -2.68 2.70 0.59
CA GLU A 239 -3.14 3.86 -0.18
C GLU A 239 -2.48 3.89 -1.55
N LYS A 240 -3.22 4.34 -2.57
CA LYS A 240 -2.72 4.42 -3.93
C LYS A 240 -1.62 5.50 -4.02
N PRO A 241 -0.39 5.17 -4.48
CA PRO A 241 0.63 6.19 -4.63
C PRO A 241 0.26 7.21 -5.72
N ALA A 242 0.53 8.50 -5.46
CA ALA A 242 0.06 9.61 -6.29
C ALA A 242 0.50 9.56 -7.77
N ASP A 243 1.62 8.91 -8.07
CA ASP A 243 2.21 8.83 -9.42
C ASP A 243 2.00 7.47 -10.11
N VAL A 244 1.05 6.67 -9.63
CA VAL A 244 0.73 5.36 -10.24
C VAL A 244 -0.48 5.51 -11.15
N ASP A 245 -0.22 5.47 -12.46
CA ASP A 245 -1.25 5.43 -13.49
C ASP A 245 -2.14 4.18 -13.31
N THR A 246 -3.45 4.37 -13.32
CA THR A 246 -4.44 3.29 -13.35
C THR A 246 -5.38 3.54 -14.50
N ILE A 247 -5.66 2.50 -15.28
CA ILE A 247 -6.60 2.54 -16.40
C ILE A 247 -7.78 1.66 -16.06
N THR A 248 -9.00 2.17 -16.22
CA THR A 248 -10.21 1.35 -16.09
C THR A 248 -10.60 0.76 -17.45
N ALA A 249 -11.27 -0.38 -17.44
CA ALA A 249 -11.66 -1.06 -18.67
C ALA A 249 -12.70 -0.28 -19.51
N ASP A 250 -13.35 0.74 -18.93
CA ASP A 250 -14.31 1.62 -19.62
C ASP A 250 -13.67 2.89 -20.21
N ASP A 251 -12.39 3.15 -19.98
CA ASP A 251 -11.70 4.32 -20.54
C ASP A 251 -11.66 4.25 -22.08
N GLU A 252 -12.39 5.16 -22.73
CA GLU A 252 -12.46 5.31 -24.19
C GLU A 252 -11.38 6.25 -24.75
N SER A 253 -10.75 7.06 -23.89
CA SER A 253 -9.79 8.11 -24.30
C SER A 253 -8.45 7.56 -24.77
N ILE A 254 -8.21 6.28 -24.53
CA ILE A 254 -6.94 5.59 -24.78
C ILE A 254 -7.05 4.59 -25.95
N CYS A 255 -8.22 4.45 -26.59
CA CYS A 255 -8.39 3.54 -27.73
C CYS A 255 -7.74 4.09 -29.02
N ALA A 256 -6.92 3.27 -29.69
CA ALA A 256 -6.55 3.53 -31.08
C ALA A 256 -7.78 3.29 -31.97
N SER A 257 -8.24 4.34 -32.65
CA SER A 257 -9.27 4.29 -33.69
C SER A 257 -8.83 3.46 -34.91
#